data_AF-A0AAJ0F3K7-F1
#
_entry.id   AF-A0AAJ0F3K7-F1
#
_cell.length_a   1.000
_cell.length_b   1.000
_cell.length_c   1.000
_cell.angle_alpha   90.00
_cell.angle_beta   90.00
_cell.angle_gamma   90.00
#
_symmetry.space_group_name_H-M   'P 1'
#
loop_
_entity.id
_entity.type
_entity.pdbx_description
1 polymer ?
#
loop_
_entity_poly.entity_id
_entity_poly.type
_entity_poly.pdbx_seq_one_letter_code
_entity_poly.pdbx_strand_id
1 'polypeptide(L)'
;MEQPALLTREPGSTTTTTNPNNDPPTTRPADTIKITIPDPSAANDAALVKHIVDLVNTVYTAAEAGLFGEGYRRTHEDEIRRFLGDGELVLALASLGSFDGTIEDEVVGCIRLRFSKEDGVGVGEFGMGDVRRVRCELLVSVEFEHEVKRWLQGWYERLGYRVVRRVDFGGEYPGLAGHLITKAELRIFEKVLG
;
A
#
# COMPACT_ATOMS: atom_id res chain seq x y z
N MET A 1 66.91 -39.65 23.25
CA MET A 1 67.32 -40.94 22.67
C MET A 1 66.07 -41.56 22.05
N GLU A 2 66.17 -41.91 20.77
CA GLU A 2 65.27 -42.74 19.95
C GLU A 2 63.83 -42.25 19.67
N GLN A 3 63.63 -41.84 18.41
CA GLN A 3 62.43 -42.17 17.63
C GLN A 3 62.56 -43.62 17.12
N PRO A 4 61.43 -44.30 16.80
CA PRO A 4 61.19 -44.68 15.40
C PRO A 4 59.69 -44.55 15.02
N ALA A 5 59.32 -44.00 13.86
CA ALA A 5 59.34 -44.52 12.48
C ALA A 5 57.99 -45.13 12.02
N LEU A 6 57.60 -44.71 10.80
CA LEU A 6 56.35 -44.88 10.05
C LEU A 6 55.80 -46.31 9.91
N LEU A 7 54.46 -46.42 9.78
CA LEU A 7 53.84 -47.14 8.65
C LEU A 7 52.39 -46.67 8.34
N THR A 8 52.16 -46.50 7.05
CA THR A 8 51.02 -45.98 6.25
C THR A 8 49.70 -46.76 6.29
N ARG A 9 48.55 -46.06 6.22
CA ARG A 9 47.35 -46.40 5.40
C ARG A 9 46.57 -45.12 5.01
N GLU A 10 46.43 -44.82 3.71
CA GLU A 10 45.55 -43.79 3.10
C GLU A 10 44.10 -44.35 2.91
N PRO A 11 43.10 -43.65 2.33
CA PRO A 11 42.88 -42.22 2.07
C PRO A 11 41.54 -41.70 2.63
N GLY A 12 41.37 -40.38 2.71
CA GLY A 12 40.09 -39.76 3.04
C GLY A 12 40.03 -38.32 2.57
N SER A 13 39.49 -38.10 1.36
CA SER A 13 39.18 -36.80 0.80
C SER A 13 38.52 -35.89 1.83
N THR A 14 39.24 -34.85 2.26
CA THR A 14 38.60 -33.71 2.91
C THR A 14 38.16 -32.78 1.81
N THR A 15 36.89 -32.87 1.43
CA THR A 15 36.24 -31.90 0.55
C THR A 15 36.10 -30.61 1.34
N THR A 16 37.07 -29.70 1.18
CA THR A 16 36.87 -28.29 1.51
C THR A 16 35.95 -27.72 0.43
N THR A 17 34.64 -27.72 0.70
CA THR A 17 33.67 -26.99 -0.11
C THR A 17 33.97 -25.49 0.05
N THR A 18 34.67 -24.92 -0.94
CA THR A 18 34.70 -23.48 -1.16
C THR A 18 33.28 -23.03 -1.53
N ASN A 19 32.63 -22.33 -0.60
CA ASN A 19 31.31 -21.74 -0.79
C ASN A 19 31.45 -20.46 -1.63
N PRO A 20 30.90 -20.37 -2.86
CA PRO A 20 31.10 -19.24 -3.77
C PRO A 20 30.15 -18.06 -3.52
N ASN A 21 29.69 -17.84 -2.29
CA ASN A 21 28.76 -16.76 -1.95
C ASN A 21 29.36 -15.84 -0.89
N ASN A 22 30.31 -15.00 -1.31
CA ASN A 22 30.78 -13.86 -0.53
C ASN A 22 30.76 -12.57 -1.37
N ASP A 23 29.90 -12.49 -2.38
CA ASP A 23 29.42 -11.19 -2.81
C ASP A 23 28.54 -10.63 -1.68
N PRO A 24 28.82 -9.42 -1.15
CA PRO A 24 27.86 -8.75 -0.29
C PRO A 24 26.54 -8.63 -1.07
N PRO A 25 25.37 -8.78 -0.43
CA PRO A 25 24.13 -8.41 -1.10
C PRO A 25 24.28 -6.98 -1.58
N THR A 26 24.32 -6.80 -2.91
CA THR A 26 24.32 -5.48 -3.53
C THR A 26 23.12 -4.76 -2.98
N THR A 27 23.36 -3.87 -2.03
CA THR A 27 22.30 -3.10 -1.38
C THR A 27 21.80 -2.18 -2.47
N ARG A 28 20.62 -2.53 -3.02
CA ARG A 28 19.86 -1.66 -3.90
C ARG A 28 19.81 -0.28 -3.21
N PRO A 29 20.18 0.82 -3.89
CA PRO A 29 20.06 2.15 -3.30
C PRO A 29 18.64 2.31 -2.76
N ALA A 30 18.51 2.89 -1.56
CA ALA A 30 17.23 3.01 -0.89
C ALA A 30 16.20 3.63 -1.85
N ASP A 31 15.16 2.88 -2.18
CA ASP A 31 14.09 3.34 -3.07
C ASP A 31 13.54 4.65 -2.48
N THR A 32 13.74 5.75 -3.18
CA THR A 32 13.23 7.05 -2.73
C THR A 32 11.77 7.13 -3.10
N ILE A 33 10.90 7.34 -2.09
CA ILE A 33 9.47 7.53 -2.31
C ILE A 33 9.17 9.03 -2.41
N LYS A 34 8.59 9.45 -3.53
CA LYS A 34 8.06 10.79 -3.77
C LYS A 34 6.53 10.76 -3.72
N ILE A 35 5.94 11.70 -2.99
CA ILE A 35 4.49 11.88 -2.93
C ILE A 35 4.12 13.06 -3.82
N THR A 36 3.16 12.88 -4.73
CA THR A 36 2.72 13.94 -5.65
C THR A 36 1.21 13.93 -5.85
N ILE A 37 0.65 15.11 -6.05
CA ILE A 37 -0.67 15.27 -6.67
C ILE A 37 -0.40 15.37 -8.19
N PRO A 38 -0.91 14.45 -9.02
CA PRO A 38 -0.72 14.53 -10.46
C PRO A 38 -1.53 15.70 -11.03
N ASP A 39 -1.08 16.25 -12.16
CA ASP A 39 -1.88 17.23 -12.91
C ASP A 39 -3.17 16.56 -13.41
N PRO A 40 -4.34 17.24 -13.41
CA PRO A 40 -5.59 16.66 -13.88
C PRO A 40 -5.54 16.08 -15.30
N SER A 41 -4.66 16.59 -16.17
CA SER A 41 -4.46 16.04 -17.52
C SER A 41 -3.91 14.60 -17.51
N ALA A 42 -3.34 14.12 -16.41
CA ALA A 42 -2.93 12.73 -16.22
C ALA A 42 -4.10 11.74 -16.37
N ALA A 43 -5.35 12.19 -16.22
CA ALA A 43 -6.54 11.39 -16.52
C ALA A 43 -6.61 10.89 -17.98
N ASN A 44 -5.91 11.57 -18.90
CA ASN A 44 -5.85 11.20 -20.31
C ASN A 44 -4.74 10.18 -20.63
N ASP A 45 -3.85 9.89 -19.68
CA ASP A 45 -2.84 8.85 -19.82
C ASP A 45 -3.46 7.47 -19.54
N ALA A 46 -3.81 6.77 -20.62
CA ALA A 46 -4.42 5.45 -20.52
C ALA A 46 -3.52 4.41 -19.84
N ALA A 47 -2.19 4.51 -19.98
CA ALA A 47 -1.26 3.56 -19.38
C ALA A 47 -1.19 3.76 -17.86
N LEU A 48 -1.08 5.01 -17.42
CA LEU A 48 -1.12 5.38 -16.00
C LEU A 48 -2.44 4.98 -15.35
N VAL A 49 -3.58 5.30 -15.99
CA VAL A 49 -4.92 4.93 -15.50
C VAL A 49 -5.02 3.42 -15.31
N LYS A 50 -4.62 2.65 -16.33
CA LYS A 50 -4.67 1.18 -16.26
C LYS A 50 -3.78 0.65 -15.13
N HIS A 51 -2.57 1.18 -14.98
CA HIS A 51 -1.65 0.76 -13.93
C HIS A 51 -2.21 1.00 -12.53
N ILE A 52 -2.80 2.17 -12.27
CA ILE A 52 -3.46 2.47 -10.99
C ILE A 52 -4.63 1.52 -10.73
N VAL A 53 -5.46 1.26 -11.74
CA VAL A 53 -6.59 0.33 -11.64
C VAL A 53 -6.12 -1.07 -11.27
N ASP A 54 -5.07 -1.57 -11.92
CA ASP A 54 -4.53 -2.90 -11.68
C ASP A 54 -3.88 -3.00 -10.29
N LEU A 55 -3.13 -1.96 -9.89
CA LEU A 55 -2.52 -1.85 -8.57
C LEU A 55 -3.58 -1.89 -7.46
N VAL A 56 -4.61 -1.04 -7.55
CA VAL A 56 -5.69 -0.98 -6.56
C VAL A 56 -6.43 -2.30 -6.48
N ASN A 57 -6.87 -2.85 -7.60
CA ASN A 57 -7.62 -4.11 -7.58
C ASN A 57 -6.77 -5.29 -7.08
N THR A 58 -5.48 -5.34 -7.41
CA THR A 58 -4.56 -6.37 -6.89
C THR A 58 -4.43 -6.31 -5.36
N VAL A 59 -4.15 -5.11 -4.81
CA VAL A 59 -3.98 -4.93 -3.36
C VAL A 59 -5.27 -5.25 -2.61
N TYR A 60 -6.42 -4.80 -3.12
CA TYR A 60 -7.71 -5.00 -2.46
C TYR A 60 -8.22 -6.44 -2.57
N THR A 61 -7.90 -7.19 -3.62
CA THR A 61 -8.26 -8.60 -3.74
C THR A 61 -7.71 -9.43 -2.58
N ALA A 62 -6.45 -9.19 -2.19
CA ALA A 62 -5.84 -9.87 -1.05
C ALA A 62 -6.30 -9.28 0.29
N ALA A 63 -6.44 -7.95 0.39
CA ALA A 63 -6.76 -7.27 1.65
C ALA A 63 -8.24 -7.37 2.07
N GLU A 64 -9.13 -7.72 1.14
CA GLU A 64 -10.58 -7.79 1.34
C GLU A 64 -11.15 -9.17 0.98
N ALA A 65 -10.30 -10.20 0.99
CA ALA A 65 -10.71 -11.58 0.78
C ALA A 65 -11.83 -11.97 1.77
N GLY A 66 -12.93 -12.48 1.23
CA GLY A 66 -14.12 -12.85 2.00
C GLY A 66 -15.08 -11.70 2.34
N LEU A 67 -14.75 -10.44 1.99
CA LEU A 67 -15.69 -9.32 2.18
C LEU A 67 -16.68 -9.21 1.02
N PHE A 68 -16.18 -9.28 -0.21
CA PHE A 68 -16.96 -9.12 -1.43
C PHE A 68 -17.06 -10.44 -2.21
N GLY A 69 -18.12 -10.56 -3.00
CA GLY A 69 -18.35 -11.71 -3.87
C GLY A 69 -17.27 -11.86 -4.96
N GLU A 70 -17.21 -13.05 -5.54
CA GLU A 70 -16.27 -13.37 -6.63
C GLU A 70 -16.46 -12.41 -7.81
N GLY A 71 -15.34 -11.96 -8.39
CA GLY A 71 -15.35 -11.03 -9.53
C GLY A 71 -15.62 -9.56 -9.18
N TYR A 72 -15.87 -9.22 -7.90
CA TYR A 72 -15.97 -7.84 -7.47
C TYR A 72 -14.65 -7.09 -7.67
N ARG A 73 -14.74 -5.87 -8.20
CA ARG A 73 -13.61 -4.97 -8.40
C ARG A 73 -13.79 -3.73 -7.56
N ARG A 74 -12.71 -3.31 -6.89
CA ARG A 74 -12.71 -2.12 -6.03
C ARG A 74 -12.88 -0.83 -6.81
N THR A 75 -12.35 -0.81 -8.03
CA THR A 75 -12.40 0.36 -8.91
C THR A 75 -12.25 -0.02 -10.39
N HIS A 76 -12.65 0.91 -11.26
CA HIS A 76 -12.58 0.80 -12.72
C HIS A 76 -11.88 2.03 -13.32
N GLU A 77 -11.50 1.95 -14.60
CA GLU A 77 -10.80 3.03 -15.29
C GLU A 77 -11.57 4.35 -15.26
N ASP A 78 -12.90 4.32 -15.43
CA ASP A 78 -13.72 5.53 -15.44
C ASP A 78 -13.70 6.26 -14.09
N GLU A 79 -13.65 5.52 -12.98
CA GLU A 79 -13.50 6.10 -11.64
C GLU A 79 -12.12 6.70 -11.45
N ILE A 80 -11.05 6.00 -11.86
CA ILE A 80 -9.68 6.50 -11.74
C ILE A 80 -9.46 7.74 -12.61
N ARG A 81 -9.96 7.74 -13.85
CA ARG A 81 -9.94 8.93 -14.74
C ARG A 81 -10.63 10.10 -14.07
N ARG A 82 -11.81 9.86 -13.49
CA ARG A 82 -12.54 10.89 -12.76
C ARG A 82 -11.73 11.40 -11.57
N PHE A 83 -11.21 10.54 -10.71
CA PHE A 83 -10.46 11.00 -9.53
C PHE A 83 -9.17 11.73 -9.90
N LEU A 84 -8.48 11.34 -10.98
CA LEU A 84 -7.34 12.09 -11.52
C LEU A 84 -7.79 13.46 -12.03
N GLY A 85 -8.87 13.50 -12.84
CA GLY A 85 -9.40 14.74 -13.41
C GLY A 85 -9.95 15.72 -12.37
N ASP A 86 -10.50 15.20 -11.27
CA ASP A 86 -11.00 15.97 -10.13
C ASP A 86 -9.85 16.39 -9.17
N GLY A 87 -8.60 15.98 -9.41
CA GLY A 87 -7.45 16.26 -8.53
C GLY A 87 -7.55 15.56 -7.17
N GLU A 88 -8.35 14.50 -7.07
CA GLU A 88 -8.62 13.77 -5.83
C GLU A 88 -7.64 12.62 -5.57
N LEU A 89 -6.66 12.36 -6.46
CA LEU A 89 -5.67 11.29 -6.25
C LEU A 89 -4.31 11.85 -5.89
N VAL A 90 -3.68 11.23 -4.90
CA VAL A 90 -2.28 11.41 -4.56
C VAL A 90 -1.55 10.13 -4.89
N LEU A 91 -0.42 10.24 -5.58
CA LEU A 91 0.39 9.11 -6.01
C LEU A 91 1.68 9.04 -5.18
N ALA A 92 2.05 7.83 -4.80
CA ALA A 92 3.37 7.50 -4.28
C ALA A 92 4.18 6.91 -5.43
N LEU A 93 5.27 7.60 -5.77
CA LEU A 93 6.21 7.23 -6.82
C LEU A 93 7.47 6.68 -6.17
N ALA A 94 7.93 5.52 -6.61
CA ALA A 94 9.21 4.96 -6.22
C ALA A 94 10.20 5.13 -7.38
N SER A 95 11.33 5.78 -7.12
CA SER A 95 12.41 5.88 -8.08
C SER A 95 13.19 4.55 -8.06
N LEU A 96 12.89 3.67 -9.01
CA LEU A 96 13.60 2.39 -9.12
C LEU A 96 14.82 2.59 -10.02
N GLY A 97 16.00 2.26 -9.52
CA GLY A 97 17.20 2.20 -10.37
C GLY A 97 17.06 1.10 -11.41
N SER A 98 17.08 1.46 -12.70
CA SER A 98 17.21 0.46 -13.76
C SER A 98 18.67 -0.03 -13.85
N PHE A 99 18.87 -1.20 -14.45
CA PHE A 99 20.21 -1.74 -14.72
C PHE A 99 21.01 -0.92 -15.75
N ASP A 100 20.34 -0.08 -16.55
CA ASP A 100 20.99 0.79 -17.54
C ASP A 100 21.31 2.20 -17.00
N GLY A 101 21.01 2.46 -15.73
CA GLY A 101 21.27 3.75 -15.07
C GLY A 101 20.16 4.79 -15.26
N THR A 102 19.09 4.46 -15.96
CA THR A 102 17.87 5.27 -16.03
C THR A 102 17.09 5.15 -14.71
N ILE A 103 16.65 6.27 -14.16
CA ILE A 103 15.74 6.29 -13.01
C ILE A 103 14.34 6.57 -13.54
N GLU A 104 13.45 5.59 -13.47
CA GLU A 104 12.03 5.78 -13.77
C GLU A 104 11.23 5.77 -12.47
N ASP A 105 10.33 6.75 -12.34
CA ASP A 105 9.39 6.84 -11.24
C ASP A 105 8.21 5.91 -11.51
N GLU A 106 8.07 4.84 -10.73
CA GLU A 106 6.94 3.91 -10.80
C GLU A 106 5.88 4.27 -9.75
N VAL A 107 4.60 4.26 -10.13
CA VAL A 107 3.51 4.38 -9.15
C VAL A 107 3.41 3.09 -8.34
N VAL A 108 3.73 3.18 -7.07
CA VAL A 108 3.69 2.06 -6.10
C VAL A 108 2.53 2.16 -5.12
N GLY A 109 1.80 3.28 -5.14
CA GLY A 109 0.63 3.46 -4.29
C GLY A 109 -0.18 4.69 -4.66
N CYS A 110 -1.42 4.73 -4.21
CA CYS A 110 -2.27 5.92 -4.33
C CYS A 110 -3.23 6.05 -3.14
N ILE A 111 -3.59 7.29 -2.82
CA ILE A 111 -4.63 7.62 -1.85
C ILE A 111 -5.60 8.58 -2.51
N ARG A 112 -6.90 8.34 -2.34
CA ARG A 112 -7.91 9.32 -2.70
C ARG A 112 -8.06 10.34 -1.56
N LEU A 113 -7.87 11.61 -1.85
CA LEU A 113 -8.14 12.73 -0.95
C LEU A 113 -9.48 13.38 -1.28
N ARG A 114 -10.25 13.68 -0.24
CA ARG A 114 -11.44 14.53 -0.33
C ARG A 114 -11.35 15.61 0.73
N PHE A 115 -11.58 16.84 0.33
CA PHE A 115 -11.66 17.98 1.25
C PHE A 115 -13.13 18.21 1.60
N SER A 116 -13.50 18.03 2.87
CA SER A 116 -14.83 18.42 3.36
C SER A 116 -14.76 19.81 4.00
N LYS A 117 -15.75 20.66 3.70
CA LYS A 117 -15.89 21.99 4.31
C LYS A 117 -16.70 21.98 5.61
N GLU A 118 -17.26 20.83 6.02
CA GLU A 118 -18.25 20.76 7.10
C GLU A 118 -17.71 21.03 8.52
N ASP A 119 -16.38 21.06 8.73
CA ASP A 119 -15.77 21.37 10.03
C ASP A 119 -14.87 22.63 10.02
N GLY A 120 -15.10 23.52 9.05
CA GLY A 120 -14.51 24.86 9.09
C GLY A 120 -13.10 24.99 8.52
N VAL A 121 -12.54 23.96 7.86
CA VAL A 121 -11.36 24.18 7.03
C VAL A 121 -11.30 23.27 5.79
N GLY A 122 -11.37 23.88 4.61
CA GLY A 122 -11.08 23.23 3.35
C GLY A 122 -10.89 24.24 2.22
N VAL A 123 -9.63 24.59 1.94
CA VAL A 123 -9.14 24.99 0.61
C VAL A 123 -7.67 24.56 0.52
N GLY A 124 -7.30 23.90 -0.57
CA GLY A 124 -5.95 23.43 -0.82
C GLY A 124 -5.56 23.53 -2.29
N GLU A 125 -5.99 24.58 -2.99
CA GLU A 125 -5.29 25.05 -4.18
C GLU A 125 -4.13 25.92 -3.70
N PHE A 126 -3.01 25.29 -3.29
CA PHE A 126 -1.76 25.93 -2.84
C PHE A 126 -1.90 27.28 -2.08
N GLY A 127 -2.86 27.36 -1.16
CA GLY A 127 -3.23 28.62 -0.50
C GLY A 127 -4.13 28.39 0.72
N MET A 128 -3.51 28.45 1.90
CA MET A 128 -4.14 28.89 3.16
C MET A 128 -5.49 28.23 3.56
N GLY A 129 -5.51 26.91 3.71
CA GLY A 129 -6.50 26.20 4.52
C GLY A 129 -5.84 25.41 5.65
N ASP A 130 -6.10 25.78 6.90
CA ASP A 130 -5.75 25.07 8.14
C ASP A 130 -6.38 23.65 8.22
N VAL A 131 -5.89 22.65 7.48
CA VAL A 131 -6.44 21.28 7.59
C VAL A 131 -6.23 20.78 9.02
N ARG A 132 -7.28 20.79 9.85
CA ARG A 132 -7.19 20.40 11.27
C ARG A 132 -7.40 18.92 11.52
N ARG A 133 -7.91 18.17 10.55
CA ARG A 133 -8.25 16.75 10.73
C ARG A 133 -8.01 15.95 9.46
N VAL A 134 -7.49 14.74 9.64
CA VAL A 134 -7.43 13.70 8.59
C VAL A 134 -8.32 12.55 9.00
N ARG A 135 -9.21 12.14 8.10
CA ARG A 135 -10.10 11.00 8.28
C ARG A 135 -9.67 9.83 7.38
N CYS A 136 -9.64 8.63 7.95
CA CYS A 136 -9.45 7.38 7.23
C CYS A 136 -10.61 6.43 7.52
N GLU A 137 -11.07 5.71 6.51
CA GLU A 137 -12.15 4.74 6.63
C GLU A 137 -11.60 3.33 6.44
N LEU A 138 -11.93 2.41 7.34
CA LEU A 138 -11.48 1.03 7.30
C LEU A 138 -12.68 0.09 7.32
N LEU A 139 -12.93 -0.57 6.19
CA LEU A 139 -13.94 -1.62 6.07
C LEU A 139 -13.42 -2.92 6.68
N VAL A 140 -14.22 -3.53 7.54
CA VAL A 140 -13.92 -4.81 8.22
C VAL A 140 -15.18 -5.68 8.31
N SER A 141 -15.00 -7.00 8.25
CA SER A 141 -16.07 -7.94 8.61
C SER A 141 -16.32 -7.90 10.12
N VAL A 142 -17.57 -8.12 10.53
CA VAL A 142 -17.93 -8.39 11.93
C VAL A 142 -17.97 -9.89 12.25
N GLU A 143 -17.82 -10.74 11.23
CA GLU A 143 -17.93 -12.20 11.32
C GLU A 143 -16.56 -12.87 11.42
N PHE A 144 -15.51 -12.23 10.88
CA PHE A 144 -14.13 -12.71 10.97
C PHE A 144 -13.14 -11.54 11.02
N GLU A 145 -11.92 -11.82 11.47
CA GLU A 145 -10.83 -10.84 11.51
C GLU A 145 -9.85 -11.06 10.36
N HIS A 146 -9.58 -10.00 9.59
CA HIS A 146 -8.56 -10.02 8.54
C HIS A 146 -7.24 -9.48 9.08
N GLU A 147 -6.16 -10.28 9.02
CA GLU A 147 -4.88 -9.94 9.68
C GLU A 147 -4.31 -8.59 9.21
N VAL A 148 -4.42 -8.31 7.91
CA VAL A 148 -3.99 -7.04 7.31
C VAL A 148 -4.77 -5.86 7.92
N LYS A 149 -6.09 -6.01 8.15
CA LYS A 149 -6.94 -4.94 8.69
C LYS A 149 -6.67 -4.74 10.19
N ARG A 150 -6.42 -5.83 10.94
CA ARG A 150 -5.95 -5.77 12.34
C ARG A 150 -4.62 -5.02 12.45
N TRP A 151 -3.65 -5.38 11.60
CA TRP A 151 -2.36 -4.72 11.55
C TRP A 151 -2.48 -3.23 11.18
N LEU A 152 -3.28 -2.91 10.14
CA LEU A 152 -3.49 -1.55 9.66
C LEU A 152 -4.15 -0.66 10.72
N GLN A 153 -5.16 -1.19 11.44
CA GLN A 153 -5.75 -0.49 12.58
C GLN A 153 -4.70 -0.16 13.64
N GLY A 154 -3.91 -1.15 14.08
CA GLY A 154 -2.87 -0.92 15.09
C GLY A 154 -1.82 0.09 14.61
N TRP A 155 -1.52 0.11 13.32
CA TRP A 155 -0.64 1.13 12.72
C TRP A 155 -1.24 2.53 12.77
N TYR A 156 -2.51 2.70 12.40
CA TYR A 156 -3.21 3.99 12.54
C TYR A 156 -3.24 4.49 13.98
N GLU A 157 -3.52 3.62 14.95
CA GLU A 157 -3.54 3.98 16.38
C GLU A 157 -2.18 4.48 16.88
N ARG A 158 -1.08 3.85 16.43
CA ARG A 158 0.30 4.30 16.72
C ARG A 158 0.63 5.65 16.09
N LEU A 159 0.08 5.94 14.91
CA LEU A 159 0.22 7.24 14.24
C LEU A 159 -0.62 8.37 14.86
N GLY A 160 -1.39 8.07 15.92
CA GLY A 160 -2.20 9.03 16.65
C GLY A 160 -3.64 9.15 16.13
N TYR A 161 -4.07 8.30 15.19
CA TYR A 161 -5.48 8.21 14.82
C TYR A 161 -6.30 7.56 15.94
N ARG A 162 -7.58 7.89 16.00
CA ARG A 162 -8.55 7.31 16.93
C ARG A 162 -9.81 6.93 16.16
N VAL A 163 -10.43 5.81 16.51
CA VAL A 163 -11.76 5.46 16.00
C VAL A 163 -12.77 6.42 16.62
N VAL A 164 -13.39 7.26 15.79
CA VAL A 164 -14.42 8.23 16.23
C VAL A 164 -15.84 7.74 15.94
N ARG A 165 -16.01 6.87 14.94
CA ARG A 165 -17.30 6.23 14.63
C ARG A 165 -17.10 4.81 14.14
N ARG A 166 -18.12 3.99 14.36
CA ARG A 166 -18.34 2.70 13.68
C ARG A 166 -19.73 2.73 13.11
N VAL A 167 -19.87 2.39 11.84
CA VAL A 167 -21.15 2.48 11.13
C VAL A 167 -21.38 1.22 10.30
N ASP A 168 -22.64 0.88 10.11
CA ASP A 168 -23.03 -0.17 9.18
C ASP A 168 -22.60 0.23 7.76
N PHE A 169 -21.87 -0.64 7.06
CA PHE A 169 -21.37 -0.32 5.73
C PHE A 169 -22.51 -0.15 4.72
N GLY A 170 -23.56 -0.96 4.83
CA GLY A 170 -24.69 -0.91 3.91
C GLY A 170 -25.51 0.38 4.04
N GLY A 171 -25.57 0.96 5.24
CA GLY A 171 -26.18 2.26 5.47
C GLY A 171 -25.42 3.43 4.82
N GLU A 172 -24.09 3.43 4.88
CA GLU A 172 -23.26 4.51 4.31
C GLU A 172 -23.02 4.34 2.80
N TYR A 173 -22.89 3.10 2.33
CA TYR A 173 -22.62 2.76 0.93
C TYR A 173 -23.69 1.80 0.37
N PRO A 174 -24.96 2.24 0.25
CA PRO A 174 -26.07 1.36 -0.15
C PRO A 174 -25.89 0.74 -1.54
N GLY A 175 -25.24 1.46 -2.46
CA GLY A 175 -24.92 0.94 -3.80
C GLY A 175 -23.88 -0.18 -3.81
N LEU A 176 -23.09 -0.32 -2.73
CA LEU A 176 -22.08 -1.38 -2.59
C LEU A 176 -22.52 -2.52 -1.68
N ALA A 177 -23.57 -2.31 -0.86
CA ALA A 177 -24.05 -3.27 0.12
C ALA A 177 -24.40 -4.62 -0.50
N GLY A 178 -24.98 -4.64 -1.71
CA GLY A 178 -25.38 -5.86 -2.41
C GLY A 178 -24.22 -6.73 -2.89
N HIS A 179 -22.99 -6.22 -2.86
CA HIS A 179 -21.79 -6.97 -3.25
C HIS A 179 -21.07 -7.63 -2.06
N LEU A 180 -21.46 -7.29 -0.82
CA LEU A 180 -20.91 -7.93 0.36
C LEU A 180 -21.46 -9.35 0.52
N ILE A 181 -20.57 -10.28 0.87
CA ILE A 181 -20.92 -11.66 1.24
C ILE A 181 -20.85 -11.90 2.75
N THR A 182 -20.54 -10.86 3.51
CA THR A 182 -20.41 -10.87 4.97
C THR A 182 -21.04 -9.61 5.54
N LYS A 183 -21.43 -9.67 6.82
CA LYS A 183 -21.76 -8.44 7.56
C LYS A 183 -20.47 -7.64 7.79
N ALA A 184 -20.52 -6.35 7.47
CA ALA A 184 -19.35 -5.49 7.56
C ALA A 184 -19.68 -4.15 8.23
N GLU A 185 -18.73 -3.66 9.02
CA GLU A 185 -18.76 -2.30 9.58
C GLU A 185 -17.65 -1.46 8.95
N LEU A 186 -17.88 -0.15 8.90
CA LEU A 186 -16.87 0.84 8.54
C LEU A 186 -16.40 1.53 9.81
N ARG A 187 -15.09 1.41 10.08
CA ARG A 187 -14.44 2.13 11.19
C ARG A 187 -13.91 3.46 10.67
N ILE A 188 -14.38 4.56 11.24
CA ILE A 188 -13.94 5.91 10.91
C ILE A 188 -12.85 6.32 11.89
N PHE A 189 -11.63 6.48 11.37
CA PHE A 189 -10.47 6.97 12.10
C PHE A 189 -10.27 8.45 11.85
N GLU A 190 -9.99 9.22 12.89
CA GLU A 190 -9.59 10.62 12.77
C GLU A 190 -8.30 10.90 13.51
N LYS A 191 -7.49 11.81 12.95
CA LYS A 191 -6.33 12.42 13.59
C LYS A 191 -6.45 13.92 13.47
N VAL A 192 -6.36 14.60 14.61
CA VAL A 192 -6.25 16.06 14.64
C VAL A 192 -4.81 16.45 14.27
N LEU A 193 -4.66 17.36 13.33
CA LEU A 193 -3.39 17.99 12.98
C LEU A 193 -3.22 19.22 13.88
N GLY A 194 -2.06 19.31 14.53
CA GLY A 194 -1.73 20.36 15.51
C GLY A 194 -1.01 21.55 14.88
#